data_AF-A0A946EUW5-F1
#
_entry.id   AF-A0A946EUW5-F1
#
_cell.length_a   1.000
_cell.length_b   1.000
_cell.length_c   1.000
_cell.angle_alpha   90.00
_cell.angle_beta   90.00
_cell.angle_gamma   90.00
#
_symmetry.space_group_name_H-M   'P 1'
#
loop_
_entity.id
_entity.type
_entity.pdbx_description
1 polymer ?
#
loop_
_entity_poly.entity_id
_entity_poly.type
_entity_poly.pdbx_seq_one_letter_code
_entity_poly.pdbx_strand_id
1 'polypeptide(L)'
;MSTFLIISTVWAVVALVLLTVAWWLARVGKTVPHRIIMILLTVGAWVFIINYIFGQRYGGGGSLPREYIPWMALHGSMGLVPLIGATCLVLGRLMTRRNKFSTHFNRHHKAYGRTFIVVWIFTHLGGIFNAFFLR
;
A
#
# COMPACT_ATOMS: atom_id res chain seq x y z
N MET A 1 -1.66 21.29 7.16
CA MET A 1 -0.97 20.54 6.08
C MET A 1 0.31 19.84 6.56
N SER A 2 1.14 20.46 7.40
CA SER A 2 2.44 19.92 7.85
C SER A 2 2.37 18.55 8.56
N THR A 3 1.46 18.35 9.52
CA THR A 3 1.38 17.10 10.31
C THR A 3 0.97 15.89 9.47
N PHE A 4 0.00 16.05 8.56
CA PHE A 4 -0.44 14.96 7.68
C PHE A 4 0.68 14.53 6.72
N LEU A 5 1.41 15.48 6.13
CA LEU A 5 2.54 15.19 5.25
C LEU A 5 3.68 14.50 6.01
N ILE A 6 3.97 14.90 7.25
CA ILE A 6 4.96 14.24 8.11
C ILE A 6 4.53 12.80 8.40
N ILE A 7 3.29 12.59 8.87
CA ILE A 7 2.76 11.24 9.15
C ILE A 7 2.79 10.38 7.89
N SER A 8 2.42 10.95 6.74
CA SER A 8 2.43 10.24 5.45
C SER A 8 3.83 9.84 5.01
N THR A 9 4.81 10.72 5.21
CA THR A 9 6.21 10.45 4.88
C THR A 9 6.79 9.37 5.79
N VAL A 10 6.55 9.48 7.10
CA VAL A 10 6.96 8.47 8.08
C VAL A 10 6.33 7.12 7.75
N TRP A 11 5.02 7.09 7.46
CA TRP A 11 4.33 5.89 7.03
C TRP A 11 4.96 5.30 5.76
N ALA A 12 5.27 6.12 4.76
CA ALA A 12 5.87 5.63 3.51
C ALA A 12 7.25 4.99 3.73
N VAL A 13 8.09 5.58 4.58
CA VAL A 13 9.40 5.02 4.95
C VAL A 13 9.23 3.70 5.71
N VAL A 14 8.37 3.68 6.72
CA VAL A 14 8.08 2.46 7.50
C VAL A 14 7.55 1.35 6.60
N ALA A 15 6.62 1.66 5.69
CA ALA A 15 6.06 0.71 4.77
C ALA A 15 7.10 0.13 3.79
N LEU A 16 8.02 0.95 3.27
CA LEU A 16 9.13 0.49 2.43
C LEU A 16 10.07 -0.46 3.15
N VAL A 17 10.43 -0.15 4.40
CA VAL A 17 11.27 -1.03 5.23
C VAL A 17 10.56 -2.37 5.46
N LEU A 18 9.30 -2.33 5.89
CA LEU A 18 8.50 -3.53 6.14
C LEU A 18 8.27 -4.35 4.87
N LEU A 19 8.03 -3.73 3.71
CA LEU A 19 7.91 -4.43 2.43
C LEU A 19 9.21 -5.13 2.05
N THR A 20 10.35 -4.47 2.27
CA THR A 20 11.68 -5.05 2.01
C THR A 20 11.93 -6.25 2.92
N VAL A 21 11.62 -6.13 4.21
CA VAL A 21 11.71 -7.24 5.16
C VAL A 21 10.75 -8.38 4.80
N ALA A 22 9.50 -8.07 4.47
CA ALA A 22 8.52 -9.07 4.05
C ALA A 22 8.96 -9.83 2.80
N TRP A 23 9.55 -9.12 1.83
CA TRP A 23 10.12 -9.72 0.63
C TRP A 23 11.29 -10.65 0.96
N TRP A 24 12.23 -10.19 1.78
CA TRP A 24 13.35 -11.00 2.24
C TRP A 24 12.87 -12.28 2.94
N LEU A 25 11.92 -12.15 3.88
CA LEU A 25 11.31 -13.28 4.60
C LEU A 25 10.65 -14.28 3.65
N ALA A 26 9.97 -13.79 2.60
CA ALA A 26 9.40 -14.65 1.57
C ALA A 26 10.48 -15.41 0.78
N ARG A 27 11.61 -14.75 0.46
CA ARG A 27 12.73 -15.38 -0.24
C ARG A 27 13.43 -16.46 0.60
N VAL A 28 13.61 -16.24 1.89
CA VAL A 28 14.23 -17.23 2.80
C VAL A 28 13.25 -18.28 3.32
N GLY A 29 12.01 -18.30 2.84
CA GLY A 29 11.00 -19.30 3.20
C GLY A 29 10.35 -19.12 4.58
N LYS A 30 10.60 -18.00 5.28
CA LYS A 30 9.98 -17.70 6.58
C LYS A 30 8.55 -17.17 6.39
N THR A 31 7.63 -18.09 6.12
CA THR A 31 6.25 -17.78 5.71
C THR A 31 5.37 -17.17 6.81
N VAL A 32 5.53 -17.60 8.07
CA VAL A 32 4.75 -17.08 9.20
C VAL A 32 5.03 -15.59 9.45
N PRO A 33 6.28 -15.14 9.65
CA PRO A 33 6.54 -13.71 9.86
C PRO A 33 6.26 -12.89 8.60
N HIS A 34 6.52 -13.42 7.39
CA HIS A 34 6.10 -12.76 6.15
C HIS A 34 4.59 -12.46 6.16
N ARG A 35 3.76 -13.47 6.48
CA ARG A 35 2.31 -13.32 6.54
C ARG A 35 1.89 -12.25 7.54
N ILE A 36 2.48 -12.24 8.73
CA ILE A 36 2.16 -11.25 9.78
C ILE A 36 2.45 -9.83 9.27
N ILE A 37 3.63 -9.60 8.70
CA ILE A 37 4.01 -8.29 8.16
C ILE A 37 3.06 -7.87 7.03
N MET A 38 2.73 -8.77 6.10
CA MET A 38 1.82 -8.45 5.00
C MET A 38 0.40 -8.10 5.48
N ILE A 39 -0.10 -8.76 6.53
CA ILE A 39 -1.38 -8.41 7.16
C ILE A 39 -1.30 -6.99 7.75
N LEU A 40 -0.28 -6.72 8.56
CA LEU A 40 -0.10 -5.41 9.22
C LEU A 40 0.06 -4.28 8.19
N LEU A 41 0.86 -4.49 7.15
CA LEU A 41 1.01 -3.54 6.05
C LEU A 41 -0.31 -3.27 5.33
N THR A 42 -1.09 -4.31 5.06
CA THR A 42 -2.38 -4.17 4.37
C THR A 42 -3.38 -3.40 5.23
N VAL A 43 -3.48 -3.73 6.52
CA VAL A 43 -4.36 -3.01 7.46
C VAL A 43 -3.92 -1.56 7.60
N GLY A 44 -2.62 -1.31 7.82
CA GLY A 44 -2.09 0.04 7.97
C GLY A 44 -2.27 0.88 6.69
N ALA A 45 -2.17 0.28 5.50
CA ALA A 45 -2.46 0.96 4.25
C ALA A 45 -3.94 1.36 4.11
N TRP A 46 -4.88 0.51 4.56
CA TRP A 46 -6.29 0.90 4.63
C TRP A 46 -6.54 2.05 5.61
N VAL A 47 -5.95 1.99 6.81
CA VAL A 47 -6.02 3.09 7.79
C VAL A 47 -5.48 4.39 7.19
N PHE A 48 -4.35 4.31 6.49
CA PHE A 48 -3.74 5.45 5.81
C PHE A 48 -4.67 6.05 4.75
N ILE A 49 -5.24 5.23 3.85
CA ILE A 49 -6.15 5.71 2.80
C ILE A 49 -7.42 6.32 3.39
N ILE A 50 -8.02 5.67 4.39
CA ILE A 50 -9.21 6.21 5.07
C ILE A 50 -8.89 7.58 5.66
N ASN A 51 -7.77 7.70 6.39
CA ASN A 51 -7.34 8.98 6.96
C ASN A 51 -7.07 10.05 5.88
N TYR A 52 -6.44 9.68 4.76
CA TYR A 52 -6.25 10.57 3.62
C TYR A 52 -7.57 11.09 3.06
N ILE A 53 -8.55 10.21 2.83
CA ILE A 53 -9.88 10.59 2.31
C ILE A 53 -10.61 11.52 3.31
N PHE A 54 -10.58 11.20 4.60
CA PHE A 54 -11.17 12.06 5.63
C PHE A 54 -10.49 13.44 5.69
N GLY A 55 -9.16 13.47 5.63
CA GLY A 55 -8.39 14.72 5.61
C GLY A 55 -8.72 15.59 4.40
N GLN A 56 -8.84 15.00 3.21
CA GLN A 56 -9.22 15.71 1.99
C GLN A 56 -10.66 16.24 2.05
N ARG A 57 -11.60 15.44 2.55
CA ARG A 57 -13.04 15.79 2.54
C ARG A 57 -13.44 16.78 3.64
N TYR A 58 -12.86 16.67 4.83
CA TYR A 58 -13.31 17.42 6.01
C TYR A 58 -12.24 18.34 6.61
N GLY A 59 -10.96 18.11 6.30
CA GLY A 59 -9.85 18.88 6.86
C GLY A 59 -9.52 20.19 6.13
N GLY A 60 -10.37 20.62 5.20
CA GLY A 60 -10.15 21.84 4.41
C GLY A 60 -8.90 21.75 3.54
N GLY A 61 -8.71 20.61 2.84
CA GLY A 61 -7.59 20.41 1.93
C GLY A 61 -7.46 21.59 0.97
N GLY A 62 -6.36 22.34 1.09
CA GLY A 62 -6.06 23.43 0.17
C GLY A 62 -6.11 22.91 -1.27
N SER A 63 -6.67 23.71 -2.17
CA SER A 63 -6.74 23.37 -3.59
C SER A 63 -5.34 23.08 -4.10
N LEU A 64 -5.06 21.82 -4.46
CA LEU A 64 -3.87 21.47 -5.21
C LEU A 64 -3.85 22.31 -6.50
N PRO A 65 -2.70 22.83 -6.94
CA PRO A 65 -2.63 23.51 -8.23
C PRO A 65 -3.12 22.58 -9.33
N ARG A 66 -3.88 23.10 -10.30
CA ARG A 66 -4.66 22.29 -11.26
C ARG A 66 -3.77 21.34 -12.07
N GLU A 67 -2.54 21.75 -12.34
CA GLU A 67 -1.51 20.99 -13.04
C GLU A 67 -1.07 19.71 -12.29
N TYR A 68 -1.26 19.63 -10.97
CA TYR A 68 -0.93 18.45 -10.17
C TYR A 68 -2.10 17.47 -10.02
N ILE A 69 -3.32 17.85 -10.40
CA ILE A 69 -4.50 16.98 -10.31
C ILE A 69 -4.30 15.67 -11.10
N PRO A 70 -3.81 15.67 -12.36
CA PRO A 70 -3.58 14.45 -13.11
C PRO A 70 -2.57 13.51 -12.43
N TRP A 71 -1.49 14.07 -11.89
CA TRP A 71 -0.49 13.31 -11.16
C TRP A 71 -1.06 12.67 -9.89
N MET A 72 -1.80 13.43 -9.09
CA MET A 72 -2.40 12.92 -7.85
C MET A 72 -3.47 11.85 -8.13
N ALA A 73 -4.24 12.01 -9.21
CA ALA A 73 -5.20 11.00 -9.65
C ALA A 73 -4.50 9.71 -10.08
N LEU A 74 -3.48 9.81 -10.95
CA LEU A 74 -2.69 8.66 -11.40
C LEU A 74 -2.01 7.96 -10.22
N HIS A 75 -1.36 8.73 -9.36
CA HIS A 75 -0.67 8.23 -8.17
C HIS A 75 -1.62 7.46 -7.24
N GLY A 76 -2.78 8.06 -6.92
CA GLY A 76 -3.81 7.43 -6.10
C GLY A 76 -4.34 6.14 -6.74
N SER A 77 -4.67 6.17 -8.03
CA SER A 77 -5.14 4.98 -8.76
C SER A 77 -4.10 3.88 -8.79
N MET A 78 -2.83 4.20 -9.04
CA MET A 78 -1.74 3.24 -9.00
C MET A 78 -1.54 2.64 -7.60
N GLY A 79 -1.77 3.41 -6.53
CA GLY A 79 -1.71 2.94 -5.13
C GLY A 79 -2.84 1.98 -4.76
N LEU A 80 -4.01 2.12 -5.38
CA LEU A 80 -5.16 1.24 -5.11
C LEU A 80 -4.96 -0.17 -5.68
N VAL A 81 -4.28 -0.32 -6.81
CA VAL A 81 -4.01 -1.63 -7.43
C VAL A 81 -3.29 -2.59 -6.47
N PRO A 82 -2.11 -2.26 -5.91
CA PRO A 82 -1.42 -3.13 -4.97
C PRO A 82 -2.17 -3.24 -3.64
N LEU A 83 -2.92 -2.23 -3.19
CA LEU A 83 -3.74 -2.33 -1.98
C LEU A 83 -4.83 -3.39 -2.11
N ILE A 84 -5.63 -3.32 -3.17
CA ILE A 84 -6.70 -4.29 -3.45
C ILE A 84 -6.07 -5.67 -3.67
N GLY A 85 -5.00 -5.73 -4.47
CA GLY A 85 -4.26 -6.97 -4.71
C GLY A 85 -3.72 -7.62 -3.44
N ALA A 86 -3.07 -6.86 -2.57
CA ALA A 86 -2.57 -7.33 -1.27
C ALA A 86 -3.71 -7.77 -0.36
N THR A 87 -4.83 -7.04 -0.36
CA THR A 87 -6.05 -7.42 0.37
C THR A 87 -6.55 -8.78 -0.11
N CYS A 88 -6.65 -9.01 -1.41
CA CYS A 88 -7.06 -10.30 -1.96
C CYS A 88 -6.08 -11.44 -1.60
N LEU A 89 -4.77 -11.19 -1.65
CA LEU A 89 -3.74 -12.17 -1.28
C LEU A 89 -3.80 -12.54 0.20
N VAL A 90 -3.98 -11.55 1.07
CA VAL A 90 -4.13 -11.73 2.52
C VAL A 90 -5.41 -12.51 2.82
N LEU A 91 -6.55 -12.06 2.29
CA LEU A 91 -7.84 -12.74 2.49
C LEU A 91 -7.80 -14.17 1.94
N GLY A 92 -7.26 -14.38 0.75
CA GLY A 92 -7.08 -15.71 0.17
C GLY A 92 -6.25 -16.65 1.05
N ARG A 93 -5.35 -16.11 1.88
CA ARG A 93 -4.55 -16.88 2.84
C ARG A 93 -5.24 -17.10 4.18
N LEU A 94 -6.10 -16.17 4.62
CA LEU A 94 -6.84 -16.25 5.88
C LEU A 94 -8.12 -17.09 5.76
N MET A 95 -8.69 -17.20 4.56
CA MET A 95 -9.84 -18.05 4.29
C MET A 95 -9.50 -19.53 4.53
N THR A 96 -10.10 -20.11 5.57
CA THR A 96 -9.95 -21.52 5.95
C THR A 96 -10.67 -22.48 4.99
N ARG A 97 -11.69 -21.99 4.27
CA ARG A 97 -12.41 -22.78 3.25
C ARG A 97 -11.69 -22.70 1.91
N ARG A 98 -11.44 -23.87 1.29
CA ARG A 98 -10.96 -23.98 -0.09
C ARG A 98 -12.11 -23.61 -1.04
N ASN A 99 -12.17 -22.35 -1.44
CA ASN A 99 -13.08 -21.87 -2.48
C ASN A 99 -12.25 -21.44 -3.71
N LYS A 100 -12.94 -21.16 -4.83
CA LYS A 100 -12.27 -20.78 -6.09
C LYS A 100 -11.38 -19.54 -5.91
N PHE A 101 -11.81 -18.58 -5.09
CA PHE A 101 -11.07 -17.35 -4.78
C PHE A 101 -9.75 -17.64 -4.04
N SER A 102 -9.81 -18.32 -2.89
CA SER A 102 -8.62 -18.65 -2.09
C SER A 102 -7.68 -19.55 -2.87
N THR A 103 -8.20 -20.49 -3.65
CA THR A 103 -7.40 -21.36 -4.51
C THR A 103 -6.65 -20.57 -5.59
N HIS A 104 -7.34 -19.65 -6.29
CA HIS A 104 -6.75 -18.81 -7.33
C HIS A 104 -5.61 -17.93 -6.80
N PHE A 105 -5.87 -17.15 -5.74
CA PHE A 105 -4.88 -16.24 -5.18
C PHE A 105 -3.72 -16.97 -4.51
N ASN A 106 -3.93 -18.14 -3.91
CA ASN A 106 -2.82 -18.95 -3.39
C ASN A 106 -1.97 -19.55 -4.52
N ARG A 107 -2.59 -20.01 -5.62
CA ARG A 107 -1.86 -20.57 -6.78
C ARG A 107 -0.97 -19.52 -7.44
N HIS A 108 -1.49 -18.31 -7.62
CA HIS A 108 -0.79 -17.22 -8.31
C HIS A 108 -0.09 -16.24 -7.36
N HIS A 109 0.00 -16.57 -6.07
CA HIS A 109 0.50 -15.68 -5.01
C HIS A 109 1.87 -15.07 -5.35
N LYS A 110 2.82 -15.90 -5.81
CA LYS A 110 4.17 -15.44 -6.15
C LYS A 110 4.18 -14.46 -7.32
N ALA A 111 3.37 -14.72 -8.34
CA ALA A 111 3.28 -13.85 -9.51
C ALA A 111 2.67 -12.49 -9.13
N TYR A 112 1.54 -12.51 -8.44
CA TYR A 112 0.88 -11.30 -7.96
C TYR A 112 1.76 -10.50 -6.99
N GLY A 113 2.40 -11.16 -6.01
CA GLY A 113 3.30 -10.49 -5.07
C GLY A 113 4.48 -9.79 -5.75
N ARG A 114 5.08 -10.41 -6.78
CA ARG A 114 6.15 -9.81 -7.59
C ARG A 114 5.68 -8.57 -8.34
N THR A 115 4.49 -8.60 -8.92
CA THR A 115 3.94 -7.45 -9.65
C THR A 115 3.54 -6.33 -8.70
N PHE A 116 2.81 -6.66 -7.64
CA PHE A 116 2.28 -5.64 -6.71
C PHE A 116 3.40 -4.94 -5.94
N ILE A 117 4.47 -5.63 -5.52
CA ILE A 117 5.53 -4.97 -4.77
C ILE A 117 6.24 -3.88 -5.58
N VAL A 118 6.42 -4.09 -6.89
CA VAL A 118 7.03 -3.10 -7.78
C VAL A 118 6.16 -1.84 -7.83
N VAL A 119 4.87 -2.01 -8.13
CA VAL A 119 3.91 -0.89 -8.16
C VAL A 119 3.84 -0.19 -6.81
N TRP A 120 3.83 -0.97 -5.72
CA TRP A 120 3.70 -0.42 -4.37
C TRP A 120 4.93 0.39 -3.94
N ILE A 121 6.14 -0.03 -4.32
CA ILE A 121 7.36 0.75 -4.09
C ILE A 121 7.27 2.08 -4.84
N PHE A 122 6.89 2.09 -6.12
CA PHE A 122 6.73 3.32 -6.89
C PHE A 122 5.71 4.27 -6.26
N THR A 123 4.61 3.76 -5.71
CA THR A 123 3.61 4.59 -5.02
C THR A 123 4.13 5.15 -3.69
N HIS A 124 5.01 4.46 -2.97
CA HIS A 124 5.63 5.05 -1.78
C HIS A 124 6.67 6.11 -2.13
N LEU A 125 7.49 5.87 -3.17
CA LEU A 125 8.45 6.85 -3.67
C LEU A 125 7.75 8.11 -4.17
N GLY A 126 6.65 7.97 -4.92
CA GLY A 126 5.84 9.11 -5.35
C GLY A 126 5.19 9.85 -4.17
N GLY A 127 4.80 9.16 -3.10
CA GLY A 127 4.26 9.79 -1.90
C GLY A 127 5.33 10.61 -1.15
N ILE A 128 6.55 10.10 -1.08
CA ILE A 128 7.72 10.82 -0.54
C ILE A 128 8.03 12.04 -1.40
N PHE A 129 8.06 11.89 -2.73
CA PHE A 129 8.24 13.00 -3.67
C PHE A 129 7.18 14.09 -3.46
N ASN A 130 5.90 13.70 -3.32
CA ASN A 130 4.81 14.63 -3.04
C ASN A 130 5.02 15.40 -1.73
N ALA A 131 5.56 14.76 -0.69
CA ALA A 131 5.85 15.43 0.57
C ALA A 131 6.96 16.47 0.48
N PHE A 132 7.89 16.34 -0.48
CA PHE A 132 8.93 17.34 -0.74
C PHE A 132 8.43 18.48 -1.63
N PHE A 133 7.60 18.17 -2.64
CA PHE A 133 7.11 19.15 -3.62
C PHE A 133 5.88 19.95 -3.14
N LEU A 134 5.04 19.37 -2.28
CA LEU A 134 3.83 20.00 -1.74
C LEU A 134 4.06 20.59 -0.34
N ARG A 135 5.32 20.63 0.12
CA ARG A 135 5.72 21.28 1.37
C ARG A 135 5.83 22.77 1.17
#